data_AF-A0A915P8E5-F1
#
_entry.id   AF-A0A915P8E5-F1
#
_cell.length_a   1.000
_cell.length_b   1.000
_cell.length_c   1.000
_cell.angle_alpha   90.00
_cell.angle_beta   90.00
_cell.angle_gamma   90.00
#
_symmetry.space_group_name_H-M   'P 1'
#
loop_
_entity.id
_entity.type
_entity.pdbx_description
1 polymer ?
#
loop_
_entity_poly.entity_id
_entity_poly.type
_entity_poly.pdbx_seq_one_letter_code
_entity_poly.pdbx_strand_id
1 'polypeptide(L)'
;MPIIDDSIKVNIHLLKQAELSGIHVDLHKYFDELTFDIISRIAMGQEDSRQFNSEFCKMAHDVFALQHNNIFDYIAFIFPWIGKNILDPFVAFTGKIRKDPLQLLIGKIYEARRVDFIDLFLESEVENNEVDLTKNNGNYSKTDKFERHTILEEIVLNCVLFLLAGFDTTSNNLSLMAHYLVIWLNGEELTFYYPFGGGPRICIGLRFAIMETKMILVRLLKTFELKRCLETEAELKFIGQIVLNPGKVFVELKLRK
;
A
#
# COMPACT_ATOMS: atom_id res chain seq x y z
N MET A 1 17.09 8.52 3.10
CA MET A 1 16.70 7.25 3.75
C MET A 1 17.26 6.11 2.91
N PRO A 2 18.26 5.35 3.39
CA PRO A 2 18.99 4.37 2.58
C PRO A 2 18.09 3.30 1.95
N ILE A 3 17.08 2.83 2.68
CA ILE A 3 16.12 1.81 2.24
C ILE A 3 15.37 2.25 0.97
N ILE A 4 14.81 3.46 0.99
CA ILE A 4 14.06 4.02 -0.14
C ILE A 4 14.98 4.19 -1.36
N ASP A 5 16.18 4.75 -1.17
CA ASP A 5 17.12 4.96 -2.27
C ASP A 5 17.57 3.64 -2.91
N ASP A 6 17.76 2.60 -2.09
CA ASP A 6 18.11 1.25 -2.55
C ASP A 6 16.98 0.61 -3.39
N SER A 7 15.74 0.61 -2.90
CA SER A 7 14.58 0.11 -3.66
C SER A 7 14.37 0.90 -4.96
N ILE A 8 14.55 2.22 -4.93
CA ILE A 8 14.50 3.05 -6.13
C ILE A 8 15.60 2.67 -7.13
N LYS A 9 16.84 2.42 -6.68
CA LYS A 9 17.94 1.99 -7.57
C LYS A 9 17.61 0.69 -8.28
N VAL A 10 17.05 -0.29 -7.55
CA VAL A 10 16.60 -1.55 -8.13
C VAL A 10 15.51 -1.30 -9.17
N ASN A 11 14.51 -0.47 -8.85
CA ASN A 11 13.43 -0.16 -9.78
C ASN A 11 13.92 0.53 -11.06
N ILE A 12 14.82 1.50 -10.93
CA ILE A 12 15.45 2.16 -12.07
C ILE A 12 16.25 1.16 -12.92
N HIS A 13 16.92 0.19 -12.31
CA HIS A 13 17.60 -0.87 -13.04
C HIS A 13 16.62 -1.74 -13.85
N LEU A 14 15.49 -2.11 -13.26
CA LEU A 14 14.43 -2.87 -13.94
C LEU A 14 13.80 -2.06 -15.09
N LEU A 15 13.56 -0.77 -14.89
CA LEU A 15 13.07 0.12 -15.95
C LEU A 15 14.07 0.29 -17.09
N LYS A 16 15.38 0.30 -16.80
CA LYS A 16 16.43 0.28 -17.85
C LYS A 16 16.39 -1.00 -18.67
N GLN A 17 16.22 -2.15 -18.03
CA GLN A 17 16.11 -3.42 -18.75
C GLN A 17 14.84 -3.47 -19.62
N ALA A 18 13.74 -2.90 -19.14
CA ALA A 18 12.49 -2.79 -19.88
C ALA A 18 12.63 -1.86 -21.11
N GLU A 19 13.32 -0.72 -20.95
CA GLU A 19 13.60 0.23 -22.03
C GLU A 19 14.46 -0.39 -23.14
N LEU A 20 15.53 -1.11 -22.78
CA LEU A 20 16.38 -1.83 -23.73
C LEU A 20 15.63 -2.91 -24.53
N SER A 21 14.54 -3.43 -23.97
CA SER A 21 13.69 -4.42 -24.64
C SER A 21 12.77 -3.79 -25.70
N GLY A 22 12.71 -2.45 -25.78
CA GLY A 22 11.91 -1.72 -26.77
C GLY A 22 10.39 -1.83 -26.57
N ILE A 23 9.95 -2.30 -25.40
CA ILE A 23 8.53 -2.50 -25.07
C ILE A 23 8.00 -1.25 -24.37
N HIS A 24 6.81 -0.78 -24.77
CA HIS A 24 6.10 0.28 -24.05
C HIS A 24 5.84 -0.15 -22.60
N VAL A 25 6.36 0.63 -21.65
CA VAL A 25 6.39 0.25 -20.24
C VAL A 25 5.11 0.71 -19.56
N ASP A 26 4.40 -0.22 -18.94
CA ASP A 26 3.31 0.09 -18.03
C ASP A 26 3.88 0.54 -16.69
N LEU A 27 4.04 1.86 -16.51
CA LEU A 27 4.67 2.44 -15.32
C LEU A 27 3.91 2.14 -14.03
N HIS A 28 2.58 1.99 -14.10
CA HIS A 28 1.77 1.71 -12.93
C HIS A 28 2.20 0.44 -12.22
N LYS A 29 2.43 -0.63 -13.00
CA LYS A 29 2.96 -1.90 -12.49
C LYS A 29 4.32 -1.75 -11.79
N TYR A 30 5.22 -0.91 -12.31
CA TYR A 30 6.53 -0.70 -11.69
C TYR A 30 6.45 0.13 -10.42
N PHE A 31 5.51 1.07 -10.34
CA PHE A 31 5.28 1.86 -9.14
C PHE A 31 4.57 1.06 -8.05
N ASP A 32 3.64 0.17 -8.41
CA ASP A 32 3.02 -0.77 -7.46
C ASP A 32 4.10 -1.63 -6.77
N GLU A 33 4.95 -2.29 -7.55
CA GLU A 33 6.02 -3.14 -7.03
C GLU A 33 7.03 -2.34 -6.19
N LEU A 34 7.40 -1.13 -6.63
CA LEU A 34 8.34 -0.27 -5.91
C LEU A 34 7.79 0.20 -4.56
N THR A 35 6.58 0.76 -4.55
CA THR A 35 5.97 1.30 -3.33
C THR A 35 5.65 0.18 -2.35
N PHE A 36 5.19 -0.98 -2.85
CA PHE A 36 4.97 -2.16 -2.03
C PHE A 36 6.27 -2.68 -1.41
N ASP A 37 7.37 -2.71 -2.19
CA ASP A 37 8.68 -3.09 -1.68
C ASP A 37 9.17 -2.13 -0.60
N ILE A 38 9.10 -0.81 -0.84
CA ILE A 38 9.52 0.20 0.13
C ILE A 38 8.76 0.04 1.46
N ILE A 39 7.42 -0.02 1.41
CA ILE A 39 6.62 -0.12 2.63
C ILE A 39 6.79 -1.48 3.31
N SER A 40 7.05 -2.56 2.57
CA SER A 40 7.37 -3.87 3.14
C SER A 40 8.71 -3.87 3.88
N ARG A 41 9.73 -3.21 3.32
CA ARG A 41 11.04 -3.06 4.00
C ARG A 41 10.93 -2.22 5.27
N ILE A 42 10.03 -1.23 5.28
CA ILE A 42 9.81 -0.37 6.44
C ILE A 42 8.94 -1.05 7.49
N ALA A 43 7.75 -1.56 7.11
CA ALA A 43 6.74 -2.06 8.03
C ALA A 43 6.95 -3.52 8.46
N MET A 44 7.67 -4.32 7.67
CA MET A 44 7.95 -5.73 7.97
C MET A 44 9.45 -6.03 8.16
N GLY A 45 10.33 -5.04 8.02
CA GLY A 45 11.77 -5.24 8.15
C GLY A 45 12.38 -6.13 7.07
N GLN A 46 11.82 -6.15 5.85
CA GLN A 46 12.39 -6.90 4.73
C GLN A 46 13.80 -6.39 4.41
N GLU A 47 14.80 -7.27 4.43
CA GLU A 47 16.22 -6.92 4.27
C GLU A 47 16.53 -6.40 2.84
N ASP A 48 16.14 -7.18 1.82
CA ASP A 48 16.43 -6.92 0.41
C ASP A 48 15.19 -6.54 -0.41
N SER A 49 15.38 -5.87 -1.55
CA SER A 49 14.30 -5.57 -2.49
C SER A 49 13.78 -6.86 -3.18
N ARG A 50 12.46 -7.05 -3.18
CA ARG A 50 11.76 -8.21 -3.79
C ARG A 50 10.76 -7.83 -4.88
N GLN A 51 10.94 -6.66 -5.50
CA GLN A 51 10.12 -6.19 -6.63
C GLN A 51 9.95 -7.29 -7.70
N PHE A 52 8.70 -7.54 -8.12
CA PHE A 52 8.27 -8.59 -9.06
C PHE A 52 8.40 -10.04 -8.58
N ASN A 53 8.98 -10.28 -7.40
CA ASN A 53 9.18 -11.62 -6.83
C ASN A 53 8.38 -11.84 -5.53
N SER A 54 7.63 -10.84 -5.06
CA SER A 54 6.87 -10.91 -3.82
C SER A 54 5.47 -11.51 -4.03
N GLU A 55 5.15 -12.58 -3.30
CA GLU A 55 3.76 -13.07 -3.22
C GLU A 55 2.85 -12.07 -2.50
N PHE A 56 3.39 -11.30 -1.56
CA PHE A 56 2.62 -10.35 -0.75
C PHE A 56 2.06 -9.19 -1.58
N CYS A 57 2.80 -8.75 -2.60
CA CYS A 57 2.35 -7.70 -3.51
C CYS A 57 1.06 -8.12 -4.24
N LYS A 58 1.02 -9.35 -4.77
CA LYS A 58 -0.17 -9.89 -5.45
C LYS A 58 -1.37 -10.00 -4.51
N MET A 59 -1.15 -10.51 -3.29
CA MET A 59 -2.22 -10.61 -2.30
C MET A 59 -2.75 -9.23 -1.88
N ALA A 60 -1.87 -8.24 -1.77
CA ALA A 60 -2.26 -6.87 -1.45
C ALA A 60 -3.11 -6.25 -2.59
N HIS A 61 -2.76 -6.52 -3.85
CA HIS A 61 -3.62 -6.16 -4.99
C HIS A 61 -4.98 -6.86 -4.94
N ASP A 62 -5.02 -8.14 -4.58
CA ASP A 62 -6.30 -8.88 -4.48
C ASP A 62 -7.22 -8.27 -3.41
N VAL A 63 -6.68 -7.69 -2.34
CA VAL A 63 -7.45 -6.95 -1.32
C VAL A 63 -8.17 -5.74 -1.92
N PHE A 64 -7.48 -4.92 -2.73
CA PHE A 64 -8.07 -3.75 -3.37
C PHE A 64 -8.92 -4.07 -4.60
N ALA A 65 -8.67 -5.22 -5.23
CA ALA A 65 -9.48 -5.76 -6.33
C ALA A 65 -10.83 -6.34 -5.85
N LEU A 66 -11.07 -6.45 -4.54
CA LEU A 66 -12.38 -6.77 -3.97
C LEU A 66 -13.37 -5.63 -4.22
N GLN A 67 -13.89 -5.54 -5.44
CA GLN A 67 -15.17 -4.89 -5.65
C GLN A 67 -16.28 -5.80 -5.08
N HIS A 68 -17.15 -5.20 -4.27
CA HIS A 68 -18.46 -5.75 -3.95
C HIS A 68 -19.27 -5.86 -5.26
N ASN A 69 -19.03 -6.90 -6.06
CA ASN A 69 -19.77 -7.09 -7.31
C ASN A 69 -21.15 -7.73 -7.07
N ASN A 70 -21.43 -8.11 -5.83
CA ASN A 70 -22.70 -8.69 -5.46
C ASN A 70 -23.64 -7.57 -5.00
N ILE A 71 -24.74 -7.39 -5.73
CA ILE A 71 -25.86 -6.51 -5.37
C ILE A 71 -26.29 -6.70 -3.90
N PHE A 72 -26.15 -7.93 -3.40
CA PHE A 72 -26.46 -8.36 -2.05
C PHE A 72 -25.61 -7.68 -0.97
N ASP A 73 -24.33 -7.44 -1.22
CA ASP A 73 -23.44 -6.77 -0.26
C ASP A 73 -23.82 -5.28 -0.13
N TYR A 74 -24.16 -4.63 -1.25
CA TYR A 74 -24.67 -3.26 -1.24
C TYR A 74 -26.02 -3.16 -0.53
N ILE A 75 -26.92 -4.12 -0.74
CA ILE A 75 -28.22 -4.15 -0.06
C ILE A 75 -28.04 -4.34 1.44
N ALA A 76 -27.11 -5.20 1.87
CA ALA A 76 -26.79 -5.40 3.28
C ALA A 76 -26.18 -4.14 3.92
N PHE A 77 -25.34 -3.40 3.17
CA PHE A 77 -24.76 -2.13 3.61
C PHE A 77 -25.80 -1.01 3.75
N ILE A 78 -26.69 -0.86 2.76
CA ILE A 78 -27.72 0.20 2.75
C ILE A 78 -28.87 -0.11 3.72
N PHE A 79 -29.21 -1.39 3.90
CA PHE A 79 -30.30 -1.83 4.78
C PHE A 79 -29.81 -2.80 5.86
N PRO A 80 -29.29 -2.29 6.99
CA PRO A 80 -28.70 -3.10 8.06
C PRO A 80 -29.66 -4.14 8.66
N TRP A 81 -30.98 -3.86 8.63
CA TRP A 81 -32.02 -4.75 9.14
C TRP A 81 -32.27 -5.97 8.21
N ILE A 82 -32.12 -5.81 6.89
CA ILE A 82 -32.25 -6.90 5.90
C ILE A 82 -30.96 -7.75 5.89
N GLY A 83 -29.80 -7.09 5.94
CA GLY A 83 -28.49 -7.74 6.05
C GLY A 83 -28.46 -8.77 7.17
N LYS A 84 -28.70 -8.30 8.42
CA LYS A 84 -28.57 -9.13 9.63
C LYS A 84 -29.53 -10.31 9.75
N ASN A 85 -30.73 -10.20 9.19
CA ASN A 85 -31.78 -11.20 9.41
C ASN A 85 -31.96 -12.19 8.26
N ILE A 86 -31.59 -11.82 7.03
CA ILE A 86 -31.89 -12.60 5.82
C ILE A 86 -30.61 -12.96 5.06
N LEU A 87 -29.70 -12.00 4.90
CA LEU A 87 -28.51 -12.18 4.07
C LEU A 87 -27.31 -12.74 4.82
N ASP A 88 -27.09 -12.40 6.09
CA ASP A 88 -25.92 -12.83 6.87
C ASP A 88 -25.68 -14.36 6.84
N PRO A 89 -26.69 -15.24 6.93
CA PRO A 89 -26.47 -16.69 6.80
C PRO A 89 -26.03 -17.12 5.39
N PHE A 90 -26.54 -16.46 4.35
CA PHE A 90 -26.26 -16.74 2.94
C PHE A 90 -24.90 -16.16 2.49
N VAL A 91 -24.58 -14.96 2.98
CA VAL A 91 -23.30 -14.28 2.79
C VAL A 91 -22.20 -14.96 3.60
N ALA A 92 -22.45 -15.43 4.82
CA ALA A 92 -21.49 -16.22 5.58
C ALA A 92 -21.19 -17.59 4.93
N PHE A 93 -22.20 -18.22 4.31
CA PHE A 93 -22.02 -19.47 3.56
C PHE A 93 -21.18 -19.27 2.28
N THR A 94 -21.43 -18.21 1.52
CA THR A 94 -20.65 -17.87 0.32
C THR A 94 -19.27 -17.29 0.65
N GLY A 95 -19.15 -16.55 1.76
CA GLY A 95 -17.90 -16.03 2.31
C GLY A 95 -16.95 -17.10 2.85
N LYS A 96 -17.46 -18.22 3.37
CA LYS A 96 -16.62 -19.36 3.80
C LYS A 96 -15.92 -20.07 2.65
N ILE A 97 -16.45 -19.96 1.43
CA ILE A 97 -15.86 -20.49 0.19
C ILE A 97 -14.88 -19.48 -0.43
N ARG A 98 -15.14 -18.18 -0.25
CA ARG A 98 -14.28 -17.08 -0.68
C ARG A 98 -13.27 -16.76 0.43
N LYS A 99 -12.12 -17.44 0.44
CA LYS A 99 -10.98 -17.05 1.30
C LYS A 99 -10.72 -15.55 1.12
N ASP A 100 -11.03 -14.76 2.14
CA ASP A 100 -10.85 -13.32 2.09
C ASP A 100 -9.36 -13.00 1.95
N PRO A 101 -8.92 -12.34 0.86
CA PRO A 101 -7.51 -12.02 0.66
C PRO A 101 -6.93 -11.20 1.82
N LEU A 102 -7.75 -10.42 2.52
CA LEU A 102 -7.31 -9.68 3.70
C LEU A 102 -6.93 -10.63 4.86
N GLN A 103 -7.77 -11.62 5.14
CA GLN A 103 -7.48 -12.62 6.18
C GLN A 103 -6.27 -13.49 5.82
N LEU A 104 -6.12 -13.82 4.54
CA LEU A 104 -4.94 -14.56 4.06
C LEU A 104 -3.66 -13.74 4.23
N LEU A 105 -3.71 -12.44 3.91
CA LEU A 105 -2.59 -11.53 4.07
C LEU A 105 -2.20 -11.36 5.54
N ILE A 106 -3.18 -11.14 6.42
CA ILE A 106 -2.98 -11.07 7.88
C ILE A 106 -2.32 -12.35 8.39
N GLY A 107 -2.86 -13.52 8.02
CA GLY A 107 -2.32 -14.81 8.44
C GLY A 107 -0.87 -15.03 8.00
N LYS A 108 -0.56 -14.74 6.73
CA LYS A 108 0.81 -14.87 6.23
C LYS A 108 1.78 -13.87 6.83
N ILE A 109 1.36 -12.64 7.13
CA ILE A 109 2.21 -11.64 7.80
C ILE A 109 2.45 -12.04 9.26
N TYR A 110 1.43 -12.58 9.92
CA TYR A 110 1.56 -13.12 11.27
C TYR A 110 2.60 -14.25 11.33
N GLU A 111 2.65 -15.12 10.31
CA GLU A 111 3.62 -16.22 10.19
C GLU A 111 5.03 -15.77 9.73
N ALA A 112 5.12 -14.85 8.76
CA ALA A 112 6.39 -14.39 8.15
C ALA A 112 7.18 -13.39 9.02
N ARG A 113 6.63 -13.06 10.17
CA ARG A 113 7.09 -12.05 11.12
C ARG A 113 8.50 -12.34 11.65
N ARG A 114 9.42 -11.39 11.46
CA ARG A 114 10.70 -11.35 12.19
C ARG A 114 10.55 -10.51 13.46
N VAL A 115 11.31 -10.88 14.49
CA VAL A 115 11.14 -10.42 15.88
C VAL A 115 11.40 -8.91 16.04
N ASP A 116 12.26 -8.32 15.21
CA ASP A 116 12.81 -6.96 15.40
C ASP A 116 11.79 -5.80 15.37
N PHE A 117 10.81 -5.84 14.46
CA PHE A 117 9.81 -4.75 14.39
C PHE A 117 8.84 -4.78 15.57
N ILE A 118 8.62 -5.98 16.13
CA ILE A 118 7.80 -6.18 17.32
C ILE A 118 8.57 -5.82 18.58
N ASP A 119 9.87 -6.08 18.65
CA ASP A 119 10.67 -5.60 19.76
C ASP A 119 10.65 -4.06 19.80
N LEU A 120 10.70 -3.36 18.66
CA LEU A 120 10.58 -1.90 18.62
C LEU A 120 9.20 -1.39 19.12
N PHE A 121 8.11 -2.05 18.72
CA PHE A 121 6.74 -1.68 19.14
C PHE A 121 6.43 -2.11 20.58
N LEU A 122 6.88 -3.30 20.99
CA LEU A 122 6.78 -3.80 22.36
C LEU A 122 7.66 -2.97 23.30
N GLU A 123 8.86 -2.55 22.89
CA GLU A 123 9.68 -1.60 23.65
C GLU A 123 8.93 -0.29 23.85
N SER A 124 8.25 0.22 22.82
CA SER A 124 7.42 1.44 22.95
C SER A 124 6.21 1.25 23.87
N GLU A 125 5.60 0.06 23.92
CA GLU A 125 4.51 -0.24 24.85
C GLU A 125 4.99 -0.57 26.26
N VAL A 126 6.15 -1.22 26.41
CA VAL A 126 6.79 -1.49 27.70
C VAL A 126 7.26 -0.18 28.33
N GLU A 127 7.80 0.77 27.57
CA GLU A 127 8.11 2.11 28.08
C GLU A 127 6.85 2.86 28.58
N ASN A 128 5.73 2.74 27.87
CA ASN A 128 4.46 3.32 28.32
C ASN A 128 3.91 2.62 29.59
N ASN A 129 4.10 1.31 29.71
CA ASN A 129 3.64 0.52 30.85
C ASN A 129 4.61 0.56 32.06
N GLU A 130 5.91 0.80 31.88
CA GLU A 130 6.87 0.95 32.98
C GLU A 130 6.58 2.20 33.84
N VAL A 131 6.01 3.24 33.23
CA VAL A 131 5.48 4.40 33.96
C VAL A 131 4.37 3.99 34.94
N ASP A 132 3.60 2.94 34.63
CA ASP A 132 2.53 2.40 35.49
C ASP A 132 2.98 1.23 36.39
N LEU A 133 4.01 0.46 36.02
CA LEU A 133 4.48 -0.72 36.76
C LEU A 133 5.24 -0.40 38.05
N THR A 134 5.70 0.83 38.25
CA THR A 134 6.25 1.25 39.56
C THR A 134 5.21 1.23 40.69
N LYS A 135 3.92 0.98 40.39
CA LYS A 135 2.84 0.93 41.39
C LYS A 135 2.38 -0.46 41.84
N ASN A 136 2.69 -1.57 41.16
CA ASN A 136 2.13 -2.87 41.54
C ASN A 136 3.14 -4.02 41.51
N ASN A 137 3.60 -4.40 42.70
CA ASN A 137 4.34 -5.63 42.94
C ASN A 137 3.42 -6.86 42.87
N GLY A 138 3.76 -7.82 42.00
CA GLY A 138 3.56 -9.26 42.24
C GLY A 138 2.26 -9.87 41.70
N ASN A 139 2.36 -10.51 40.52
CA ASN A 139 1.91 -11.87 40.18
C ASN A 139 1.71 -12.01 38.66
N TYR A 140 2.67 -12.62 37.97
CA TYR A 140 2.53 -12.97 36.55
C TYR A 140 1.48 -14.08 36.38
N SER A 141 0.31 -13.69 35.87
CA SER A 141 -0.90 -14.53 35.70
C SER A 141 -1.24 -14.72 34.21
N LYS A 142 -2.05 -15.74 33.87
CA LYS A 142 -2.57 -16.05 32.51
C LYS A 142 -3.16 -14.85 31.75
N THR A 143 -3.57 -13.81 32.47
CA THR A 143 -4.01 -12.51 31.95
C THR A 143 -2.94 -11.84 31.08
N ASP A 144 -1.68 -11.87 31.51
CA ASP A 144 -0.54 -11.25 30.78
C ASP A 144 -0.26 -11.98 29.45
N LYS A 145 -0.48 -13.30 29.39
CA LYS A 145 -0.35 -14.06 28.13
C LYS A 145 -1.47 -13.75 27.13
N PHE A 146 -2.68 -13.44 27.60
CA PHE A 146 -3.81 -13.05 26.75
C PHE A 146 -3.61 -11.63 26.22
N GLU A 147 -3.23 -10.68 27.09
CA GLU A 147 -2.90 -9.31 26.71
C GLU A 147 -1.80 -9.28 25.64
N ARG A 148 -0.73 -10.07 25.79
CA ARG A 148 0.32 -10.18 24.76
C ARG A 148 -0.18 -10.71 23.42
N HIS A 149 -1.12 -11.66 23.39
CA HIS A 149 -1.65 -12.15 22.13
C HIS A 149 -2.48 -11.09 21.41
N THR A 150 -3.31 -10.35 22.15
CA THR A 150 -4.12 -9.24 21.61
C THR A 150 -3.23 -8.11 21.09
N ILE A 151 -2.16 -7.75 21.82
CA ILE A 151 -1.17 -6.75 21.37
C ILE A 151 -0.51 -7.18 20.07
N LEU A 152 -0.12 -8.45 19.94
CA LEU A 152 0.48 -8.97 18.72
C LEU A 152 -0.48 -8.92 17.51
N GLU A 153 -1.78 -9.15 17.74
CA GLU A 153 -2.79 -8.99 16.69
C GLU A 153 -2.92 -7.52 16.27
N GLU A 154 -2.93 -6.59 17.22
CA GLU A 154 -2.98 -5.15 16.94
C GLU A 154 -1.76 -4.66 16.15
N ILE A 155 -0.56 -5.11 16.51
CA ILE A 155 0.66 -4.77 15.77
C ILE A 155 0.59 -5.30 14.34
N VAL A 156 0.20 -6.56 14.14
CA VAL A 156 0.09 -7.16 12.80
C VAL A 156 -0.97 -6.43 11.96
N LEU A 157 -2.11 -6.08 12.55
CA LEU A 157 -3.14 -5.29 11.88
C LEU A 157 -2.64 -3.90 11.49
N ASN A 158 -1.86 -3.23 12.35
CA ASN A 158 -1.24 -1.96 12.03
C ASN A 158 -0.22 -2.09 10.89
N CYS A 159 0.63 -3.13 10.89
CA CYS A 159 1.53 -3.43 9.77
C CYS A 159 0.76 -3.62 8.47
N VAL A 160 -0.31 -4.43 8.47
CA VAL A 160 -1.18 -4.64 7.30
C VAL A 160 -1.79 -3.33 6.83
N LEU A 161 -2.28 -2.49 7.75
CA LEU A 161 -2.82 -1.18 7.44
C LEU A 161 -1.78 -0.29 6.75
N PHE A 162 -0.56 -0.22 7.27
CA PHE A 162 0.52 0.56 6.67
C PHE A 162 0.91 0.05 5.29
N LEU A 163 1.02 -1.28 5.11
CA LEU A 163 1.30 -1.90 3.82
C LEU A 163 0.25 -1.49 2.79
N LEU A 164 -1.03 -1.77 3.08
CA LEU A 164 -2.14 -1.51 2.17
C LEU A 164 -2.31 -0.02 1.85
N ALA A 165 -2.24 0.85 2.87
CA ALA A 165 -2.40 2.28 2.66
C ALA A 165 -1.19 2.91 1.93
N GLY A 166 0.02 2.40 2.16
CA GLY A 166 1.26 2.97 1.65
C GLY A 166 1.52 2.65 0.18
N PHE A 167 1.20 1.44 -0.27
CA PHE A 167 1.53 1.02 -1.64
C PHE A 167 0.56 1.61 -2.68
N ASP A 168 -0.75 1.30 -2.58
CA ASP A 168 -1.71 1.56 -3.66
C ASP A 168 -1.98 3.07 -3.84
N THR A 169 -1.99 3.84 -2.75
CA THR A 169 -2.20 5.30 -2.85
C THR A 169 -1.01 6.00 -3.51
N THR A 170 0.22 5.59 -3.17
CA THR A 170 1.45 6.21 -3.69
C THR A 170 1.71 5.78 -5.13
N SER A 171 1.47 4.51 -5.47
CA SER A 171 1.65 4.01 -6.83
C SER A 171 0.69 4.67 -7.82
N ASN A 172 -0.60 4.75 -7.47
CA ASN A 172 -1.61 5.43 -8.28
C ASN A 172 -1.28 6.91 -8.47
N ASN A 173 -0.83 7.59 -7.39
CA ASN A 173 -0.38 8.98 -7.47
C ASN A 173 0.83 9.16 -8.40
N LEU A 174 1.85 8.29 -8.31
CA LEU A 174 3.01 8.31 -9.20
C LEU A 174 2.64 8.08 -10.66
N SER A 175 1.74 7.14 -10.92
CA SER A 175 1.22 6.86 -12.26
C SER A 175 0.50 8.04 -12.86
N LEU A 176 -0.37 8.69 -12.07
CA LEU A 176 -1.06 9.90 -12.48
C LEU A 176 -0.07 11.02 -12.79
N MET A 177 0.91 11.24 -11.92
CA MET A 177 1.96 12.24 -12.15
C MET A 177 2.75 11.94 -13.42
N ALA A 178 3.17 10.69 -13.64
CA ALA A 178 3.89 10.30 -14.86
C ALA A 178 3.05 10.49 -16.12
N HIS A 179 1.76 10.14 -16.07
CA HIS A 179 0.82 10.35 -17.16
C HIS A 179 0.63 11.85 -17.48
N TYR A 180 0.35 12.68 -16.46
CA TYR A 180 0.19 14.11 -16.65
C TYR A 180 1.47 14.79 -17.11
N LEU A 181 2.65 14.34 -16.68
CA LEU A 181 3.93 14.86 -17.19
C LEU A 181 4.13 14.61 -18.69
N VAL A 182 3.53 13.54 -19.23
CA VAL A 182 3.60 13.19 -20.66
C VAL A 182 2.58 13.96 -21.49
N ILE A 183 1.39 14.23 -20.94
CA ILE A 183 0.26 14.82 -21.68
C ILE A 183 0.16 16.34 -21.47
N TRP A 184 0.49 16.83 -20.27
CA TRP A 184 0.16 18.17 -19.81
C TRP A 184 1.39 18.86 -19.21
N LEU A 185 2.05 19.68 -20.03
CA LEU A 185 2.97 20.72 -19.58
C LEU A 185 2.33 22.10 -19.73
N ASN A 186 1.12 22.30 -19.19
CA ASN A 186 0.55 23.63 -19.01
C ASN A 186 0.20 23.83 -17.54
N GLY A 187 0.85 24.83 -16.93
CA GLY A 187 0.75 25.13 -15.51
C GLY A 187 -0.56 25.85 -15.18
N GLU A 188 -1.63 25.09 -15.00
CA GLU A 188 -2.81 25.61 -14.31
C GLU A 188 -2.67 25.37 -12.80
N GLU A 189 -2.86 26.45 -12.04
CA GLU A 189 -2.72 26.48 -10.59
C GLU A 189 -4.03 25.99 -9.95
N LEU A 190 -3.99 24.84 -9.26
CA LEU A 190 -5.16 24.33 -8.54
C LEU A 190 -5.36 25.11 -7.25
N THR A 191 -6.48 25.83 -7.13
CA THR A 191 -6.71 26.79 -6.04
C THR A 191 -7.21 26.16 -4.73
N PHE A 192 -7.57 24.87 -4.71
CA PHE A 192 -7.87 24.12 -3.48
C PHE A 192 -7.43 22.66 -3.61
N TYR A 193 -6.37 22.28 -2.90
CA TYR A 193 -5.75 20.96 -2.97
C TYR A 193 -5.61 20.36 -1.57
N TYR A 194 -6.33 19.26 -1.30
CA TYR A 194 -6.34 18.60 0.01
C TYR A 194 -6.32 17.06 -0.06
N PRO A 195 -5.36 16.47 -0.80
CA PRO A 195 -5.32 15.03 -1.10
C PRO A 195 -5.08 14.14 0.13
N PHE A 196 -4.58 14.72 1.23
CA PHE A 196 -4.25 13.99 2.46
C PHE A 196 -5.24 14.23 3.60
N GLY A 197 -6.35 14.94 3.34
CA GLY A 197 -7.31 15.29 4.37
C GLY A 197 -6.74 16.25 5.42
N GLY A 198 -7.46 16.40 6.54
CA GLY A 198 -7.22 17.48 7.50
C GLY A 198 -7.75 17.29 8.89
N GLY A 199 -7.34 18.23 9.75
CA GLY A 199 -7.69 18.17 11.16
C GLY A 199 -7.11 16.91 11.82
N PRO A 200 -7.78 16.34 12.84
CA PRO A 200 -7.23 15.23 13.64
C PRO A 200 -7.20 13.89 12.89
N ARG A 201 -7.82 13.79 11.72
CA ARG A 201 -7.84 12.59 10.86
C ARG A 201 -7.05 12.79 9.57
N ILE A 202 -6.09 13.73 9.56
CA ILE A 202 -5.14 13.89 8.46
C ILE A 202 -4.35 12.59 8.25
N CYS A 203 -3.98 12.31 7.00
CA CYS A 203 -3.16 11.15 6.66
C CYS A 203 -1.89 11.12 7.51
N ILE A 204 -1.74 10.07 8.33
CA ILE A 204 -0.57 9.86 9.16
C ILE A 204 0.70 9.66 8.32
N GLY A 205 0.54 9.10 7.11
CA GLY A 205 1.61 8.87 6.13
C GLY A 205 1.98 10.08 5.28
N LEU A 206 1.38 11.27 5.48
CA LEU A 206 1.57 12.47 4.63
C LEU A 206 3.05 12.78 4.34
N ARG A 207 3.87 12.89 5.38
CA ARG A 207 5.29 13.27 5.23
C ARG A 207 6.08 12.20 4.49
N PHE A 208 5.77 10.94 4.80
CA PHE A 208 6.39 9.77 4.17
C PHE A 208 6.03 9.72 2.69
N ALA A 209 4.73 9.76 2.34
CA ALA A 209 4.24 9.71 0.97
C ALA A 209 4.81 10.84 0.09
N ILE A 210 4.86 12.07 0.60
CA ILE A 210 5.46 13.21 -0.13
C ILE A 210 6.97 12.99 -0.35
N MET A 211 7.70 12.52 0.66
CA MET A 211 9.14 12.25 0.53
C MET A 211 9.39 11.13 -0.48
N GLU A 212 8.70 10.01 -0.35
CA GLU A 212 8.78 8.86 -1.24
C GLU A 212 8.49 9.27 -2.69
N THR A 213 7.35 9.93 -2.91
CA THR A 213 6.95 10.44 -4.24
C THR A 213 8.02 11.34 -4.84
N LYS A 214 8.53 12.31 -4.08
CA LYS A 214 9.57 13.24 -4.55
C LYS A 214 10.87 12.51 -4.90
N MET A 215 11.31 11.57 -4.08
CA MET A 215 12.53 10.81 -4.34
C MET A 215 12.40 9.97 -5.62
N ILE A 216 11.27 9.28 -5.78
CA ILE A 216 10.99 8.46 -6.96
C ILE A 216 10.96 9.34 -8.22
N LEU A 217 10.17 10.42 -8.20
CA LEU A 217 10.05 11.32 -9.35
C LEU A 217 11.38 11.98 -9.72
N VAL A 218 12.14 12.49 -8.75
CA VAL A 218 13.44 13.11 -9.02
C VAL A 218 14.40 12.09 -9.66
N ARG A 219 14.42 10.85 -9.17
CA ARG A 219 15.30 9.82 -9.73
C ARG A 219 14.85 9.39 -11.13
N LEU A 220 13.55 9.21 -11.33
CA LEU A 220 12.94 8.87 -12.61
C LEU A 220 13.26 9.95 -13.65
N LEU A 221 12.95 11.22 -13.34
CA LEU A 221 13.13 12.35 -14.26
C LEU A 221 14.59 12.73 -14.50
N LYS A 222 15.50 12.43 -13.57
CA LYS A 222 16.95 12.57 -13.81
C LYS A 222 17.49 11.49 -14.74
N THR A 223 16.89 10.29 -14.73
CA THR A 223 17.39 9.14 -15.49
C THR A 223 16.74 9.03 -16.86
N PHE A 224 15.46 9.40 -16.97
CA PHE A 224 14.65 9.21 -18.16
C PHE A 224 13.99 10.50 -18.64
N GLU A 225 13.80 10.59 -19.94
CA GLU A 225 12.87 11.48 -20.60
C GLU A 225 11.59 10.65 -20.87
N LEU A 226 10.46 11.08 -20.30
CA LEU A 226 9.18 10.42 -20.48
C LEU A 226 8.53 10.96 -21.76
N LYS A 227 8.14 10.07 -22.67
CA LYS A 227 7.48 10.43 -23.93
C LYS A 227 6.17 9.67 -24.09
N ARG A 228 5.28 10.30 -24.84
CA ARG A 228 4.01 9.70 -25.23
C ARG A 228 4.26 8.60 -26.25
N CYS A 229 3.65 7.43 -26.06
CA CYS A 229 3.60 6.35 -27.05
C CYS A 229 2.19 6.21 -27.65
N LEU A 230 2.03 5.27 -28.59
CA LEU A 230 0.76 5.02 -29.26
C LEU A 230 -0.31 4.48 -28.29
N GLU A 231 0.13 3.75 -27.27
CA GLU A 231 -0.70 3.16 -26.21
C GLU A 231 -0.99 4.15 -25.08
N THR A 232 -0.35 5.32 -25.06
CA THR A 232 -0.66 6.35 -24.07
C THR A 232 -2.04 6.95 -24.38
N GLU A 233 -3.04 6.57 -23.60
CA GLU A 233 -4.38 7.14 -23.66
C GLU A 233 -4.33 8.66 -23.39
N ALA A 234 -5.14 9.46 -24.11
CA ALA A 234 -5.19 10.91 -23.87
C ALA A 234 -6.01 11.27 -22.62
N GLU A 235 -6.99 10.43 -22.30
CA GLU A 235 -7.85 10.51 -21.11
C GLU A 235 -7.85 9.13 -20.44
N LEU A 236 -7.56 9.08 -19.14
CA LEU A 236 -7.51 7.82 -18.39
C LEU A 236 -8.91 7.30 -18.09
N LYS A 237 -9.09 5.98 -18.27
CA LYS A 237 -10.27 5.25 -17.80
C LYS A 237 -10.04 4.76 -16.37
N PHE A 238 -10.55 5.53 -15.42
CA PHE A 238 -10.45 5.18 -14.00
C PHE A 238 -11.23 3.91 -13.65
N ILE A 239 -10.64 3.10 -12.77
CA ILE A 239 -11.27 1.93 -12.17
C ILE A 239 -11.72 2.32 -10.77
N GLY A 240 -13.03 2.24 -10.52
CA GLY A 240 -13.62 2.55 -9.22
C GLY A 240 -13.30 1.48 -8.18
N GLN A 241 -12.35 1.76 -7.30
CA GLN A 241 -11.99 0.95 -6.14
C GLN A 241 -12.02 1.84 -4.88
N ILE A 242 -11.53 1.33 -3.74
CA ILE A 242 -11.32 2.14 -2.53
C ILE A 242 -10.40 3.35 -2.84
N VAL A 243 -9.48 3.17 -3.80
CA VAL A 243 -8.56 4.18 -4.29
C VAL A 243 -8.90 4.50 -5.76
N LEU A 244 -8.60 5.73 -6.19
CA LEU A 244 -8.71 6.14 -7.58
C LEU A 244 -7.59 5.48 -8.40
N ASN A 245 -7.91 4.39 -9.09
CA ASN A 245 -6.94 3.63 -9.87
C ASN A 245 -6.97 4.09 -11.35
N PRO A 246 -5.84 4.55 -11.93
CA PRO A 246 -5.76 5.01 -13.31
C PRO A 246 -5.78 3.88 -14.35
N GLY A 247 -5.77 2.62 -13.92
CA GLY A 247 -5.54 1.47 -14.78
C GLY A 247 -4.09 1.44 -15.28
N LYS A 248 -3.89 1.00 -16.51
CA LYS A 248 -2.56 0.88 -17.12
C LYS A 248 -2.06 2.23 -17.61
N VAL A 249 -0.81 2.54 -17.32
CA VAL A 249 -0.19 3.82 -17.72
C VAL A 249 1.04 3.54 -18.57
N PHE A 250 0.83 3.49 -19.89
CA PHE A 250 1.89 3.27 -20.86
C PHE A 250 2.65 4.55 -21.18
N VAL A 251 3.98 4.48 -21.03
CA VAL A 251 4.90 5.59 -21.33
C VAL A 251 6.12 5.04 -22.06
N GLU A 252 6.64 5.79 -23.03
CA GLU A 252 7.96 5.54 -23.62
C GLU A 252 9.02 6.19 -22.74
N LEU A 253 9.93 5.38 -22.21
CA LEU A 253 11.10 5.86 -21.46
C LEU A 253 12.28 5.98 -22.41
N LYS A 254 12.97 7.12 -22.39
CA LYS A 254 14.27 7.29 -23.06
C LYS A 254 15.33 7.65 -22.06
N LEU A 255 16.46 6.95 -22.07
CA LEU A 255 17.57 7.33 -21.21
C LEU A 255 18.07 8.74 -21.51
N ARG A 256 18.17 9.56 -20.47
CA ARG A 256 18.84 10.87 -20.55
C ARG A 256 20.34 10.65 -20.67
N LYS A 257 20.94 11.31 -21.65
CA LYS A 257 22.40 11.37 -21.85
C LYS A 257 23.06 12.27 -20.82
#